data_AF-I2JLI8-F1
#
_entry.id   AF-I2JLI8-F1
#
_cell.length_a   1.000
_cell.length_b   1.000
_cell.length_c   1.000
_cell.angle_alpha   90.00
_cell.angle_beta   90.00
_cell.angle_gamma   90.00
#
_symmetry.space_group_name_H-M   'P 1'
#
loop_
_entity.id
_entity.type
_entity.pdbx_description
1 polymer ?
#
loop_
_entity_poly.entity_id
_entity_poly.type
_entity_poly.pdbx_seq_one_letter_code
_entity_poly.pdbx_strand_id
1 'polypeptide(L)'
;MDVIARLTKPIIQSWLPNTPNQSDYQKSSNRFVISVLLSTFTYTCVLIVISHLFLPLQPQGKVLIIRFSSILISGILLALFTIRFGGQRIAALNIFIATLSAGLILVSLQTGGIHSPVNPCVVAIPALASLSIGALAGAIWGLIVIIAGTLLFVTANYGYAFTNIISPENMAVAEFSSLLTAASLTLF
;
A
#
# COMPACT_ATOMS: atom_id res chain seq x y z
N MET A 1 -2.53 -27.65 4.33
CA MET A 1 -1.85 -26.53 5.03
C MET A 1 -0.33 -26.74 5.16
N ASP A 2 0.16 -27.97 5.41
CA ASP A 2 1.61 -28.23 5.58
C ASP A 2 2.52 -27.94 4.38
N VAL A 3 2.03 -28.10 3.15
CA VAL A 3 2.84 -27.90 1.93
C VAL A 3 3.17 -26.42 1.71
N ILE A 4 2.18 -25.53 1.86
CA ILE A 4 2.36 -24.08 1.72
C ILE A 4 3.31 -23.56 2.79
N ALA A 5 3.14 -24.01 4.04
CA ALA A 5 4.02 -23.63 5.14
C ALA A 5 5.47 -24.09 4.92
N ARG A 6 5.70 -25.27 4.33
CA ARG A 6 7.06 -25.75 3.99
C ARG A 6 7.74 -24.91 2.91
N LEU A 7 6.98 -24.36 1.97
CA LEU A 7 7.51 -23.53 0.87
C LEU A 7 7.77 -22.08 1.28
N THR A 8 6.88 -21.48 2.10
CA THR A 8 7.00 -20.06 2.47
C THR A 8 8.01 -19.80 3.58
N LYS A 9 8.17 -20.74 4.52
CA LYS A 9 9.10 -20.61 5.66
C LYS A 9 10.56 -20.35 5.25
N PRO A 10 11.18 -21.08 4.29
CA PRO A 10 12.54 -20.80 3.86
C PRO A 10 12.69 -19.44 3.19
N ILE A 11 11.68 -19.00 2.42
CA ILE A 11 11.67 -17.69 1.78
C ILE A 11 11.63 -16.58 2.84
N ILE A 12 10.75 -16.68 3.84
CA ILE A 12 10.68 -15.68 4.92
C ILE A 12 12.00 -15.66 5.71
N GLN A 13 12.60 -16.84 5.94
CA GLN A 13 13.86 -16.95 6.67
C GLN A 13 15.04 -16.31 5.94
N SER A 14 15.10 -16.38 4.61
CA SER A 14 16.19 -15.75 3.84
C SER A 14 16.21 -14.22 3.93
N TRP A 15 15.05 -13.61 4.22
CA TRP A 15 14.89 -12.17 4.35
C TRP A 15 15.05 -11.64 5.78
N LEU A 16 15.26 -12.53 6.77
CA LEU A 16 15.48 -12.09 8.15
C LEU A 16 16.75 -11.24 8.27
N PRO A 17 16.81 -10.29 9.23
CA PRO A 17 17.99 -9.45 9.37
C PRO A 17 19.22 -10.25 9.72
N ASN A 18 20.36 -9.88 9.16
CA ASN A 18 21.65 -10.52 9.43
C ASN A 18 22.31 -9.99 10.72
N THR A 19 21.54 -9.78 11.79
CA THR A 19 22.08 -9.27 13.07
C THR A 19 22.28 -10.39 14.08
N PRO A 20 23.48 -10.52 14.68
CA PRO A 20 23.70 -11.48 15.77
C PRO A 20 22.88 -11.08 17.02
N ASN A 21 22.49 -12.08 17.82
CA ASN A 21 21.79 -11.90 19.11
C ASN A 21 20.38 -11.28 19.09
N GLN A 22 19.56 -11.55 18.07
CA GLN A 22 18.13 -11.19 18.12
C GLN A 22 17.36 -12.04 19.14
N SER A 23 16.52 -11.39 19.95
CA SER A 23 15.55 -12.08 20.80
C SER A 23 14.49 -12.81 19.98
N ASP A 24 13.88 -13.85 20.55
CA ASP A 24 12.85 -14.63 19.85
C ASP A 24 11.60 -13.80 19.51
N TYR A 25 11.27 -12.82 20.37
CA TYR A 25 10.22 -11.85 20.09
C TYR A 25 10.53 -10.98 18.87
N GLN A 26 11.76 -10.44 18.77
CA GLN A 26 12.18 -9.63 17.62
C GLN A 26 12.18 -10.46 16.33
N LYS A 27 12.64 -11.71 16.39
CA LYS A 27 12.57 -12.63 15.24
C LYS A 27 11.13 -12.86 14.79
N SER A 28 10.21 -13.14 15.73
CA SER A 28 8.80 -13.38 15.40
C SER A 28 8.15 -12.16 14.74
N SER A 29 8.38 -10.97 15.32
CA SER A 29 7.85 -9.73 14.75
C SER A 29 8.43 -9.41 13.38
N ASN A 30 9.73 -9.62 13.17
CA ASN A 30 10.35 -9.43 11.85
C ASN A 30 9.80 -10.42 10.81
N ARG A 31 9.54 -11.68 11.20
CA ARG A 31 8.89 -12.68 10.32
C ARG A 31 7.50 -12.23 9.89
N PHE A 32 6.72 -11.68 10.82
CA PHE A 32 5.39 -11.15 10.51
C PHE A 32 5.46 -10.03 9.47
N VAL A 33 6.31 -9.02 9.70
CA VAL A 33 6.47 -7.89 8.76
C VAL A 33 6.94 -8.36 7.39
N ILE A 34 7.97 -9.23 7.33
CA ILE A 34 8.45 -9.80 6.06
C ILE A 34 7.35 -10.57 5.35
N SER A 35 6.54 -11.36 6.08
CA SER A 35 5.42 -12.11 5.50
C SER A 35 4.38 -11.17 4.89
N VAL A 36 4.05 -10.07 5.58
CA VAL A 36 3.13 -9.04 5.06
C VAL A 36 3.71 -8.42 3.79
N LEU A 37 4.98 -7.99 3.80
CA LEU A 37 5.63 -7.39 2.64
C LEU A 37 5.67 -8.34 1.42
N LEU A 38 6.05 -9.60 1.62
CA LEU A 38 6.08 -10.61 0.54
C LEU A 38 4.67 -10.96 0.04
N SER A 39 3.68 -11.00 0.93
CA SER A 39 2.28 -11.23 0.55
C SER A 39 1.76 -10.08 -0.29
N THR A 40 2.00 -8.83 0.12
CA THR A 40 1.62 -7.64 -0.66
C THR A 40 2.36 -7.58 -1.99
N PHE A 41 3.63 -7.96 -2.06
CA PHE A 41 4.38 -8.06 -3.31
C PHE A 41 3.73 -9.07 -4.25
N THR A 42 3.46 -10.27 -3.77
CA THR A 42 2.83 -11.34 -4.55
C THR A 42 1.45 -10.92 -5.03
N TYR A 43 0.64 -10.33 -4.14
CA TYR A 43 -0.66 -9.78 -4.47
C TYR A 43 -0.56 -8.72 -5.57
N THR A 44 0.40 -7.80 -5.48
CA THR A 44 0.62 -6.74 -6.48
C THR A 44 1.00 -7.32 -7.85
N CYS A 45 1.86 -8.35 -7.88
CA CYS A 45 2.21 -9.05 -9.12
C CYS A 45 0.99 -9.74 -9.74
N VAL A 46 0.18 -10.43 -8.93
CA VAL A 46 -1.07 -11.05 -9.39
C VAL A 46 -2.04 -9.99 -9.93
N LEU A 47 -2.16 -8.86 -9.25
CA LEU A 47 -3.01 -7.74 -9.68
C LEU A 47 -2.59 -7.21 -11.06
N ILE A 48 -1.29 -7.06 -11.33
CA ILE A 48 -0.78 -6.66 -12.65
C ILE A 48 -1.20 -7.69 -13.71
N VAL A 49 -0.99 -8.98 -13.45
CA VAL A 49 -1.32 -10.05 -14.39
C VAL A 49 -2.83 -10.08 -14.67
N ILE A 50 -3.65 -10.02 -13.62
CA ILE A 50 -5.12 -10.00 -13.75
C ILE A 50 -5.57 -8.77 -14.53
N SER A 51 -5.03 -7.60 -14.19
CA SER A 51 -5.35 -6.34 -14.84
C SER A 51 -4.99 -6.34 -16.32
N HIS A 52 -3.89 -7.00 -16.70
CA HIS A 52 -3.45 -6.99 -18.09
C HIS A 52 -4.17 -8.02 -18.95
N LEU A 53 -4.45 -9.21 -18.39
CA LEU A 53 -5.00 -10.35 -19.13
C LEU A 53 -6.54 -10.43 -19.09
N PHE A 54 -7.17 -10.02 -17.99
CA PHE A 54 -8.60 -10.30 -17.75
C PHE A 54 -9.47 -9.06 -17.68
N LEU A 55 -8.93 -7.88 -17.34
CA LEU A 55 -9.72 -6.66 -17.23
C LEU A 55 -9.71 -5.85 -18.54
N PRO A 56 -10.88 -5.53 -19.13
CA PRO A 56 -11.00 -4.69 -20.32
C PRO A 56 -10.82 -3.21 -19.97
N LEU A 57 -9.63 -2.86 -19.46
CA LEU A 57 -9.30 -1.50 -19.08
C LEU A 57 -8.89 -0.66 -20.28
N GLN A 58 -9.31 0.61 -20.28
CA GLN A 58 -8.80 1.61 -21.20
C GLN A 58 -7.27 1.73 -21.05
N PRO A 59 -6.54 2.13 -22.12
CA PRO A 59 -5.08 2.24 -22.09
C PRO A 59 -4.55 3.10 -20.95
N GLN A 60 -5.24 4.20 -20.63
CA GLN A 60 -4.88 5.09 -19.52
C GLN A 60 -5.01 4.39 -18.15
N GLY A 61 -6.04 3.57 -17.96
CA GLY A 61 -6.23 2.77 -16.74
C GLY A 61 -5.13 1.71 -16.57
N LYS A 62 -4.69 1.07 -17.67
CA LYS A 62 -3.56 0.13 -17.64
C LYS A 62 -2.26 0.82 -17.24
N VAL A 63 -1.98 2.00 -17.79
CA VAL A 63 -0.80 2.81 -17.43
C VAL A 63 -0.84 3.21 -15.96
N LEU A 64 -2.01 3.60 -15.45
CA LEU A 64 -2.18 3.96 -14.04
C LEU A 64 -1.86 2.78 -13.10
N ILE A 65 -2.38 1.59 -13.40
CA ILE A 65 -2.10 0.38 -12.61
C ILE A 65 -0.62 0.04 -12.65
N ILE A 66 0.01 0.10 -13.82
CA ILE A 66 1.46 -0.15 -13.94
C ILE A 66 2.24 0.84 -13.07
N ARG A 67 1.94 2.15 -13.13
CA ARG A 67 2.61 3.17 -12.32
C ARG A 67 2.42 2.92 -10.81
N PHE A 68 1.19 2.67 -10.38
CA PHE A 68 0.88 2.34 -8.98
C PHE A 68 1.67 1.10 -8.52
N SER A 69 1.60 0.01 -9.28
CA SER A 69 2.28 -1.24 -8.95
C SER A 69 3.79 -1.09 -8.95
N SER A 70 4.39 -0.31 -9.86
CA SER A 70 5.83 -0.05 -9.86
C SER A 70 6.29 0.71 -8.62
N ILE A 71 5.54 1.73 -8.19
CA ILE A 71 5.82 2.47 -6.94
C ILE A 71 5.73 1.52 -5.74
N LEU A 72 4.67 0.71 -5.68
CA LEU A 72 4.46 -0.20 -4.56
C LEU A 72 5.53 -1.30 -4.51
N ILE A 73 5.87 -1.91 -5.64
CA ILE A 73 6.92 -2.94 -5.74
C ILE A 73 8.28 -2.38 -5.32
N SER A 74 8.67 -1.22 -5.86
CA SER A 74 9.95 -0.59 -5.50
C SER A 74 10.01 -0.24 -4.01
N GLY A 75 8.91 0.25 -3.43
CA GLY A 75 8.78 0.50 -2.00
C GLY A 75 8.89 -0.76 -1.14
N ILE A 76 8.22 -1.85 -1.54
CA ILE A 76 8.30 -3.14 -0.83
C ILE A 76 9.71 -3.70 -0.88
N LEU A 77 10.37 -3.68 -2.04
CA LEU A 77 11.75 -4.14 -2.17
C LEU A 77 12.70 -3.32 -1.31
N LEU A 78 12.55 -1.99 -1.30
CA LEU A 78 13.34 -1.11 -0.44
C LEU A 78 13.11 -1.44 1.04
N ALA A 79 11.85 -1.61 1.47
CA ALA A 79 11.52 -2.01 2.83
C ALA A 79 12.12 -3.38 3.21
N LEU A 80 12.06 -4.37 2.33
CA LEU A 80 12.68 -5.69 2.53
C LEU A 80 14.20 -5.58 2.69
N PHE A 81 14.86 -4.76 1.85
CA PHE A 81 16.30 -4.52 1.97
C PHE A 81 16.66 -3.78 3.26
N THR A 82 15.86 -2.80 3.69
CA THR A 82 16.05 -2.10 4.97
C THR A 82 15.97 -3.07 6.15
N ILE A 83 15.06 -4.05 6.13
CA ILE A 83 15.02 -5.10 7.16
C ILE A 83 16.22 -6.03 7.05
N ARG A 84 16.51 -6.53 5.84
CA ARG A 84 17.54 -7.55 5.62
C ARG A 84 18.94 -7.08 6.02
N PHE A 85 19.31 -5.87 5.62
CA PHE A 85 20.65 -5.33 5.82
C PHE A 85 20.74 -4.40 7.04
N GLY A 86 19.70 -3.62 7.33
CA GLY A 86 19.71 -2.68 8.44
C GLY A 86 19.14 -3.23 9.75
N GLY A 87 18.31 -4.28 9.71
CA GLY A 87 17.55 -4.74 10.88
C GLY A 87 16.53 -3.74 11.41
N GLN A 88 16.28 -2.64 10.68
CA GLN A 88 15.45 -1.53 11.11
C GLN A 88 13.99 -1.74 10.70
N ARG A 89 13.26 -2.53 11.50
CA ARG A 89 11.83 -2.85 11.26
C ARG A 89 10.96 -1.59 11.12
N ILE A 90 11.14 -0.61 12.01
CA ILE A 90 10.33 0.63 12.02
C ILE A 90 10.58 1.46 10.75
N ALA A 91 11.83 1.56 10.31
CA ALA A 91 12.17 2.27 9.07
C ALA A 91 11.51 1.60 7.85
N ALA A 92 11.60 0.27 7.77
CA ALA A 92 10.99 -0.50 6.69
C ALA A 92 9.46 -0.35 6.63
N LEU A 93 8.79 -0.35 7.78
CA LEU A 93 7.35 -0.11 7.85
C LEU A 93 6.99 1.31 7.38
N ASN A 94 7.75 2.33 7.76
CA ASN A 94 7.53 3.69 7.27
C ASN A 94 7.76 3.82 5.76
N ILE A 95 8.78 3.14 5.21
CA ILE A 95 9.02 3.09 3.75
C ILE A 95 7.84 2.46 3.03
N PHE A 96 7.33 1.33 3.55
CA PHE A 96 6.17 0.67 2.98
C PHE A 96 4.92 1.56 3.03
N ILE A 97 4.62 2.16 4.19
CA ILE A 97 3.46 3.04 4.35
C ILE A 97 3.59 4.30 3.46
N ALA A 98 4.78 4.86 3.33
CA ALA A 98 5.04 6.01 2.47
C ALA A 98 4.84 5.70 0.99
N THR A 99 5.33 4.56 0.53
CA THR A 99 5.18 4.14 -0.87
C THR A 99 3.74 3.76 -1.21
N LEU A 100 3.03 3.10 -0.28
CA LEU A 100 1.58 2.88 -0.40
C LEU A 100 0.82 4.20 -0.49
N SER A 101 1.11 5.14 0.42
CA SER A 101 0.48 6.48 0.42
C SER A 101 0.75 7.25 -0.86
N ALA A 102 1.99 7.24 -1.36
CA ALA A 102 2.37 7.88 -2.61
C ALA A 102 1.63 7.25 -3.80
N GLY A 103 1.49 5.92 -3.82
CA GLY A 103 0.68 5.21 -4.81
C GLY A 103 -0.79 5.65 -4.77
N LEU A 104 -1.40 5.71 -3.59
CA LEU A 104 -2.79 6.15 -3.42
C LEU A 104 -2.99 7.61 -3.83
N ILE A 105 -2.05 8.51 -3.51
CA ILE A 105 -2.09 9.91 -3.96
C ILE A 105 -2.01 9.98 -5.48
N LEU A 106 -1.12 9.22 -6.11
CA LEU A 106 -1.00 9.18 -7.56
C LEU A 106 -2.28 8.70 -8.24
N VAL A 107 -2.94 7.67 -7.68
CA VAL A 107 -4.24 7.18 -8.16
C VAL A 107 -5.29 8.27 -7.97
N SER A 108 -5.36 8.87 -6.78
CA SER A 108 -6.29 9.95 -6.46
C SER A 108 -6.21 11.09 -7.47
N LEU A 109 -5.01 11.59 -7.76
CA LEU A 109 -4.77 12.67 -8.73
C LEU A 109 -5.22 12.34 -10.16
N GLN A 110 -5.27 11.07 -10.55
CA GLN A 110 -5.63 10.62 -11.90
C GLN A 110 -7.06 10.10 -12.02
N THR A 111 -7.79 10.00 -10.91
CA THR A 111 -9.18 9.51 -10.89
C THR A 111 -10.13 10.50 -10.22
N GLY A 112 -9.84 11.81 -10.29
CA GLY A 112 -10.74 12.87 -9.81
C GLY A 112 -10.30 13.63 -8.56
N GLY A 113 -9.06 13.46 -8.10
CA GLY A 113 -8.48 14.18 -6.96
C GLY A 113 -9.29 13.98 -5.68
N ILE A 114 -9.82 15.04 -5.10
CA ILE A 114 -10.65 14.96 -3.87
C ILE A 114 -11.94 14.14 -4.06
N HIS A 115 -12.42 13.99 -5.30
CA HIS A 115 -13.57 13.16 -5.65
C HIS A 115 -13.19 11.74 -6.10
N SER A 116 -11.91 11.36 -5.94
CA SER A 116 -11.46 10.04 -6.35
C SER A 116 -12.13 8.94 -5.53
N PRO A 117 -12.58 7.84 -6.19
CA PRO A 117 -13.14 6.70 -5.50
C PRO A 117 -12.13 6.07 -4.54
N VAL A 118 -10.81 6.27 -4.71
CA VAL A 118 -9.76 5.67 -3.87
C VAL A 118 -9.58 6.36 -2.51
N ASN A 119 -10.13 7.56 -2.33
CA ASN A 119 -9.89 8.38 -1.13
C ASN A 119 -10.32 7.71 0.19
N PRO A 120 -11.39 6.90 0.26
CA PRO A 120 -11.72 6.13 1.47
C PRO A 120 -10.60 5.18 1.91
N CYS A 121 -9.80 4.63 0.98
CA CYS A 121 -8.71 3.72 1.31
C CYS A 121 -7.56 4.39 2.07
N VAL A 122 -7.47 5.73 2.03
CA VAL A 122 -6.42 6.48 2.74
C VAL A 122 -6.56 6.37 4.26
N VAL A 123 -7.76 6.05 4.77
CA VAL A 123 -7.99 5.78 6.20
C VAL A 123 -7.16 4.59 6.72
N ALA A 124 -6.79 3.65 5.84
CA ALA A 124 -5.94 2.53 6.20
C ALA A 124 -4.51 2.96 6.56
N ILE A 125 -4.02 4.10 6.06
CA ILE A 125 -2.64 4.57 6.29
C ILE A 125 -2.33 4.80 7.78
N PRO A 126 -3.08 5.66 8.52
CA PRO A 126 -2.85 5.83 9.96
C PRO A 126 -3.14 4.56 10.77
N ALA A 127 -4.12 3.74 10.37
CA ALA A 127 -4.42 2.48 11.03
C ALA A 127 -3.24 1.49 10.94
N LEU A 128 -2.70 1.29 9.73
CA LEU A 128 -1.53 0.46 9.48
C LEU A 128 -0.30 0.95 10.26
N ALA A 129 -0.08 2.27 10.31
CA ALA A 129 1.01 2.86 11.08
C ALA A 129 0.85 2.62 12.60
N SER A 130 -0.37 2.79 13.12
CA SER A 130 -0.69 2.59 14.52
C SER A 130 -0.47 1.13 14.96
N LEU A 131 -1.00 0.19 14.18
CA LEU A 131 -0.92 -1.24 14.48
C LEU A 131 0.49 -1.82 14.30
N SER A 132 1.23 -1.33 13.32
CA SER A 132 2.54 -1.91 12.96
C SER A 132 3.72 -1.29 13.70
N ILE A 133 3.65 0.00 14.02
CA ILE A 133 4.74 0.77 14.63
C ILE A 133 4.37 1.25 16.03
N GLY A 134 3.16 1.77 16.20
CA GLY A 134 2.62 2.26 17.46
C GLY A 134 1.77 3.52 17.30
N ALA A 135 1.02 3.87 18.36
CA ALA A 135 0.02 4.95 18.33
C ALA A 135 0.57 6.31 17.84
N LEU A 136 1.80 6.69 18.24
CA LEU A 136 2.43 7.93 17.80
C LEU A 136 2.64 7.97 16.28
N ALA A 137 3.05 6.84 15.68
CA ALA A 137 3.20 6.74 14.23
C ALA A 137 1.84 6.86 13.53
N GLY A 138 0.79 6.26 14.11
CA GLY A 138 -0.59 6.45 13.66
C GLY A 138 -1.02 7.92 13.64
N ALA A 139 -0.72 8.67 14.70
CA ALA A 139 -1.02 10.09 14.77
C ALA A 139 -0.25 10.92 13.73
N ILE A 140 1.06 10.66 13.55
CA ILE A 140 1.89 11.36 12.55
C ILE A 140 1.35 11.09 11.14
N TRP A 141 1.09 9.83 10.79
CA TRP A 141 0.56 9.46 9.49
C TRP A 141 -0.87 9.99 9.28
N GLY A 142 -1.69 10.05 10.34
CA GLY A 142 -3.00 10.68 10.30
C GLY A 142 -2.91 12.17 9.97
N LEU A 143 -1.98 12.89 10.59
CA LEU A 143 -1.73 14.29 10.28
C LEU A 143 -1.26 14.48 8.83
N ILE A 144 -0.37 13.61 8.32
CA ILE A 144 0.08 13.64 6.93
C ILE A 144 -1.11 13.46 5.97
N VAL A 145 -2.00 12.50 6.25
CA VAL A 145 -3.22 12.28 5.45
C VAL A 145 -4.13 13.49 5.46
N ILE A 146 -4.34 14.12 6.62
CA ILE A 146 -5.13 15.36 6.73
C ILE A 146 -4.52 16.48 5.88
N ILE A 147 -3.20 16.67 5.95
CA ILE A 147 -2.49 17.68 5.15
C ILE A 147 -2.66 17.38 3.65
N ALA A 148 -2.45 16.14 3.23
CA ALA A 148 -2.60 15.74 1.83
C ALA A 148 -4.02 15.95 1.30
N GLY A 149 -5.04 15.54 2.07
CA GLY A 149 -6.44 15.76 1.72
C GLY A 149 -6.81 17.25 1.66
N THR A 150 -6.29 18.04 2.59
CA THR A 150 -6.48 19.50 2.60
C THR A 150 -5.86 20.13 1.35
N LEU A 151 -4.67 19.70 0.94
CA LEU A 151 -4.04 20.18 -0.29
C LEU A 151 -4.86 19.83 -1.53
N LEU A 152 -5.43 18.62 -1.62
CA LEU A 152 -6.33 18.24 -2.72
C LEU A 152 -7.61 19.09 -2.73
N PHE A 153 -8.19 19.35 -1.57
CA PHE A 153 -9.36 20.22 -1.44
C PHE A 153 -9.07 21.66 -1.86
N VAL A 154 -7.97 22.23 -1.37
CA VAL A 154 -7.56 23.60 -1.69
C VAL A 154 -7.28 23.74 -3.19
N THR A 155 -6.52 22.81 -3.78
CA THR A 155 -6.20 22.84 -5.21
C THR A 155 -7.45 22.71 -6.09
N ALA A 156 -8.43 21.89 -5.70
CA ALA A 156 -9.73 21.82 -6.38
C ALA A 156 -10.44 23.18 -6.38
N ASN A 157 -10.48 23.86 -5.23
CA ASN A 157 -11.15 25.15 -5.08
C ASN A 157 -10.46 26.29 -5.84
N TYR A 158 -9.16 26.19 -6.10
CA TYR A 158 -8.43 27.13 -6.96
C TYR A 158 -8.62 26.87 -8.46
N GLY A 159 -9.53 25.96 -8.85
CA GLY A 159 -9.89 25.71 -10.24
C GLY A 159 -9.02 24.67 -10.94
N TYR A 160 -8.22 23.89 -10.20
CA TYR A 160 -7.49 22.77 -10.79
C TYR A 160 -8.46 21.62 -11.11
N ALA A 161 -8.71 21.39 -12.40
CA ALA A 161 -9.51 20.27 -12.87
C ALA A 161 -8.67 18.98 -12.86
N PHE A 162 -8.94 18.09 -11.90
CA PHE A 162 -8.30 16.78 -11.85
C PHE A 162 -8.75 15.91 -13.03
N THR A 163 -7.80 15.22 -13.64
CA THR A 163 -8.09 14.20 -14.64
C THR A 163 -8.90 13.07 -14.00
N ASN A 164 -9.89 12.56 -14.71
CA ASN A 164 -10.62 11.36 -14.31
C ASN A 164 -10.57 10.32 -15.42
N ILE A 165 -9.72 9.31 -15.23
CA ILE A 165 -9.53 8.21 -16.19
C ILE A 165 -10.70 7.21 -16.16
N ILE A 166 -11.54 7.23 -15.11
CA ILE A 166 -12.66 6.31 -14.94
C ILE A 166 -13.86 6.85 -15.73
N SER A 167 -14.44 6.02 -16.60
CA SER A 167 -15.64 6.41 -17.33
C SER A 167 -16.84 6.56 -16.39
N PRO A 168 -17.78 7.50 -16.65
CA PRO A 168 -18.92 7.76 -15.75
C PRO A 168 -19.76 6.52 -15.43
N GLU A 169 -19.93 5.61 -16.40
CA GLU A 169 -20.61 4.32 -16.28
C GLU A 169 -19.97 3.37 -15.25
N ASN A 170 -18.65 3.48 -15.02
CA ASN A 170 -17.88 2.61 -14.13
C ASN A 170 -17.61 3.26 -12.76
N MET A 171 -18.02 4.52 -12.56
CA MET A 171 -17.72 5.27 -11.33
C MET A 171 -18.31 4.61 -10.09
N ALA A 172 -19.58 4.21 -10.15
CA ALA A 172 -20.27 3.57 -9.02
C ALA A 172 -19.60 2.25 -8.60
N VAL A 173 -19.12 1.47 -9.57
CA VAL A 173 -18.40 0.22 -9.31
C VAL A 173 -17.04 0.52 -8.65
N ALA A 174 -16.34 1.55 -9.10
CA ALA A 174 -15.07 1.96 -8.52
C ALA A 174 -15.22 2.47 -7.07
N GLU A 175 -16.23 3.29 -6.81
CA GLU A 175 -16.56 3.77 -5.46
C GLU A 175 -16.91 2.62 -4.52
N PHE A 176 -17.80 1.72 -4.95
CA PHE A 176 -18.18 0.54 -4.17
C PHE A 176 -16.97 -0.36 -3.88
N SER A 177 -16.13 -0.63 -4.89
CA SER A 177 -14.93 -1.46 -4.74
C SER A 177 -13.93 -0.84 -3.76
N SER A 178 -13.80 0.48 -3.77
CA SER A 178 -12.91 1.18 -2.84
C SER A 178 -13.47 1.19 -1.42
N LEU A 179 -14.77 1.38 -1.23
CA LEU A 179 -15.40 1.29 0.09
C LEU A 179 -15.26 -0.13 0.66
N LEU A 180 -15.48 -1.15 -0.17
CA LEU A 180 -15.28 -2.55 0.22
C LEU A 180 -13.82 -2.82 0.62
N THR A 181 -12.87 -2.26 -0.14
CA THR A 181 -11.43 -2.38 0.16
C THR A 181 -11.08 -1.69 1.47
N ALA A 182 -11.53 -0.45 1.66
CA ALA A 182 -11.31 0.32 2.89
C ALA A 182 -11.91 -0.40 4.11
N ALA A 183 -13.15 -0.89 4.01
CA ALA A 183 -13.81 -1.64 5.07
C ALA A 183 -13.07 -2.95 5.40
N SER A 184 -12.63 -3.68 4.37
CA SER A 184 -11.85 -4.90 4.56
C SER A 184 -10.54 -4.65 5.31
N LEU A 185 -9.89 -3.51 5.05
CA LEU A 185 -8.66 -3.10 5.74
C LEU A 185 -8.89 -2.70 7.20
N THR A 186 -10.11 -2.32 7.59
CA THR A 186 -10.46 -1.97 8.99
C THR A 186 -10.94 -3.16 9.82
N LEU A 187 -11.25 -4.29 9.19
CA LEU A 187 -11.70 -5.52 9.88
C LEU A 187 -10.54 -6.34 10.48
N PHE A 188 -9.29 -5.96 10.21
CA PHE A 188 -8.06 -6.58 10.72
C PHE A 188 -7.31 -5.61 11.65
#